data_AF-A0A383ER82-F1
#
_entry.id   AF-A0A383ER82-F1
#
_cell.length_a   1.000
_cell.length_b   1.000
_cell.length_c   1.000
_cell.angle_alpha   90.00
_cell.angle_beta   90.00
_cell.angle_gamma   90.00
#
_symmetry.space_group_name_H-M   'P 1'
#
loop_
_entity.id
_entity.type
_entity.pdbx_description
1 polymer ?
#
loop_
_entity_poly.entity_id
_entity_poly.type
_entity_poly.pdbx_seq_one_letter_code
_entity_poly.pdbx_strand_id
1 'polypeptide(L)'
;GPYGSKEVATPNIDGLAADGIVFENAFAQSSWTRPSIATTLTSLYAGSHKVMYKTDLLPDEVTTVAEVFSDAGYRSSGFVTNINVAPSFNFEQGFGRYSYLAPDFFFGATDSGAKLVLYNGLRLVRERFLSNTKKVNNYYQDADVVNAAALPWLEEQAGEPFFSLIHYMDAHDPYMEIPYNGYGVARVNTPHPAASEAVELRRLYISNVEYLDGFLGGLVAALKGAGGY
;
A
#
# COMPACT_ATOMS: atom_id res chain seq x y z
N GLY A 1 1.56 -20.98 2.93
CA GLY A 1 0.59 -19.99 2.42
C GLY A 1 -0.82 -20.50 2.56
N PRO A 2 -1.76 -19.72 3.14
CA PRO A 2 -3.16 -20.14 3.33
C PRO A 2 -3.92 -20.44 2.03
N TYR A 3 -3.43 -19.93 0.88
CA TYR A 3 -3.98 -20.18 -0.46
C TYR A 3 -3.25 -21.32 -1.22
N GLY A 4 -2.51 -22.18 -0.53
CA GLY A 4 -1.91 -23.39 -1.11
C GLY A 4 -0.58 -23.21 -1.86
N SER A 5 0.00 -22.00 -1.89
CA SER A 5 1.34 -21.80 -2.46
C SER A 5 2.41 -22.58 -1.68
N LYS A 6 3.29 -23.27 -2.42
CA LYS A 6 4.44 -24.02 -1.89
C LYS A 6 5.78 -23.31 -2.03
N GLU A 7 5.77 -22.12 -2.61
CA GLU A 7 6.99 -21.43 -3.05
C GLU A 7 7.29 -20.15 -2.28
N VAL A 8 6.33 -19.65 -1.52
CA VAL A 8 6.46 -18.45 -0.71
C VAL A 8 6.28 -18.81 0.75
N ALA A 9 7.23 -18.42 1.60
CA ALA A 9 7.16 -18.62 3.03
C ALA A 9 6.46 -17.43 3.71
N THR A 10 5.22 -17.64 4.15
CA THR A 10 4.40 -16.60 4.81
C THR A 10 3.92 -17.01 6.19
N PRO A 11 4.80 -17.40 7.13
CA PRO A 11 4.38 -17.97 8.42
C PRO A 11 3.48 -17.04 9.24
N ASN A 12 3.62 -15.71 9.11
CA ASN A 12 2.80 -14.77 9.88
C ASN A 12 1.39 -14.64 9.30
N ILE A 13 1.26 -14.56 7.97
CA ILE A 13 -0.04 -14.61 7.28
C ILE A 13 -0.70 -15.98 7.49
N ASP A 14 0.07 -17.07 7.43
CA ASP A 14 -0.43 -18.43 7.72
C ASP A 14 -0.97 -18.51 9.17
N GLY A 15 -0.30 -17.87 10.13
CA GLY A 15 -0.78 -17.74 11.51
C GLY A 15 -2.06 -16.93 11.64
N LEU A 16 -2.15 -15.76 10.98
CA LEU A 16 -3.38 -14.95 10.97
C LEU A 16 -4.55 -15.71 10.34
N ALA A 17 -4.30 -16.47 9.28
CA ALA A 17 -5.30 -17.30 8.63
C ALA A 17 -5.79 -18.44 9.53
N ALA A 18 -4.91 -19.04 10.33
CA ALA A 18 -5.26 -20.10 11.28
C ALA A 18 -6.15 -19.60 12.43
N ASP A 19 -5.98 -18.34 12.84
CA ASP A 19 -6.80 -17.68 13.86
C ASP A 19 -8.09 -17.05 13.29
N GLY A 20 -8.31 -17.10 11.97
CA GLY A 20 -9.36 -16.37 11.26
C GLY A 20 -10.19 -17.21 10.28
N ILE A 21 -10.86 -16.51 9.35
CA ILE A 21 -11.62 -17.13 8.25
C ILE A 21 -10.96 -16.74 6.92
N VAL A 22 -10.62 -17.74 6.12
CA VAL A 22 -10.07 -17.54 4.77
C VAL A 22 -11.19 -17.57 3.74
N PHE A 23 -11.30 -16.49 2.95
CA PHE A 23 -12.18 -16.43 1.80
C PHE A 23 -11.43 -16.87 0.54
N GLU A 24 -11.63 -18.12 0.12
CA GLU A 24 -10.94 -18.69 -1.06
C GLU A 24 -11.31 -18.01 -2.38
N ASN A 25 -12.46 -17.33 -2.42
CA ASN A 25 -13.02 -16.69 -3.60
C ASN A 25 -13.38 -15.23 -3.31
N ALA A 26 -12.35 -14.38 -3.17
CA ALA A 26 -12.50 -12.93 -3.00
C ALA A 26 -11.94 -12.20 -4.23
N PHE A 27 -12.74 -11.33 -4.84
CA PHE A 27 -12.39 -10.63 -6.08
C PHE A 27 -12.43 -9.11 -5.91
N ALA A 28 -11.39 -8.42 -6.38
CA ALA A 28 -11.39 -6.97 -6.46
C ALA A 28 -12.31 -6.47 -7.58
N GLN A 29 -13.02 -5.37 -7.35
CA GLN A 29 -13.93 -4.79 -8.36
C GLN A 29 -13.20 -3.99 -9.46
N SER A 30 -11.89 -3.83 -9.36
CA SER A 30 -11.05 -3.24 -10.39
C SER A 30 -9.62 -3.77 -10.34
N SER A 31 -8.92 -3.71 -11.48
CA SER A 31 -7.57 -4.26 -11.66
C SER A 31 -6.44 -3.27 -11.37
N TRP A 32 -6.73 -2.04 -10.92
CA TRP A 32 -5.70 -1.07 -10.56
C TRP A 32 -6.08 -0.28 -9.32
N THR A 33 -5.07 0.27 -8.64
CA THR A 33 -5.15 0.72 -7.25
C THR A 33 -6.32 1.63 -6.97
N ARG A 34 -6.48 2.74 -7.72
CA ARG A 34 -7.40 3.80 -7.32
C ARG A 34 -8.87 3.36 -7.27
N PRO A 35 -9.48 2.85 -8.36
CA PRO A 35 -10.84 2.32 -8.30
C PRO A 35 -10.97 1.12 -7.36
N SER A 36 -9.95 0.27 -7.25
CA SER A 36 -10.02 -0.89 -6.35
C SER A 36 -10.16 -0.45 -4.89
N ILE A 37 -9.32 0.50 -4.44
CA ILE A 37 -9.40 1.05 -3.08
C ILE A 37 -10.66 1.91 -2.90
N ALA A 38 -11.08 2.68 -3.92
CA ALA A 38 -12.34 3.42 -3.84
C ALA A 38 -13.53 2.47 -3.62
N THR A 39 -13.56 1.31 -4.30
CA THR A 39 -14.59 0.28 -4.06
C THR A 39 -14.53 -0.23 -2.62
N THR A 40 -13.34 -0.59 -2.11
CA THR A 40 -13.17 -1.06 -0.74
C THR A 40 -13.64 -0.04 0.30
N LEU A 41 -13.29 1.23 0.11
CA LEU A 41 -13.63 2.28 1.07
C LEU A 41 -15.09 2.72 1.00
N THR A 42 -15.79 2.52 -0.11
CA THR A 42 -17.16 3.04 -0.30
C THR A 42 -18.23 1.96 -0.34
N SER A 43 -17.82 0.69 -0.42
CA SER A 43 -18.70 -0.44 -0.74
C SER A 43 -19.47 -0.30 -2.07
N LEU A 44 -19.03 0.61 -2.95
CA LEU A 44 -19.65 0.84 -4.25
C LEU A 44 -18.86 0.16 -5.36
N TYR A 45 -19.56 -0.32 -6.38
CA TYR A 45 -18.91 -0.76 -7.61
C TYR A 45 -18.16 0.38 -8.30
N ALA A 46 -17.15 0.00 -9.10
CA ALA A 46 -16.29 0.91 -9.86
C ALA A 46 -17.06 1.96 -10.68
N GLY A 47 -18.13 1.52 -11.36
CA GLY A 47 -19.00 2.41 -12.15
C GLY A 47 -19.88 3.35 -11.31
N SER A 48 -20.09 3.07 -10.03
CA SER A 48 -20.96 3.83 -9.14
C SER A 48 -20.21 4.95 -8.41
N HIS A 49 -19.01 4.69 -7.89
CA HIS A 49 -18.19 5.71 -7.22
C HIS A 49 -17.48 6.67 -8.20
N LYS A 50 -17.50 6.38 -9.51
CA LYS A 50 -16.96 7.20 -10.60
C LYS A 50 -15.45 7.46 -10.64
N VAL A 51 -14.69 7.03 -9.64
CA VAL A 51 -13.21 7.03 -9.64
C VAL A 51 -12.63 6.02 -10.64
N MET A 52 -12.61 6.35 -11.95
CA MET A 52 -12.24 5.41 -13.02
C MET A 52 -11.07 5.86 -13.89
N TYR A 53 -10.71 7.13 -13.82
CA TYR A 53 -9.63 7.76 -14.57
C TYR A 53 -8.51 8.25 -13.66
N LYS A 54 -7.32 8.47 -14.24
CA LYS A 54 -6.10 8.88 -13.51
C LYS A 54 -6.19 10.27 -12.87
N THR A 55 -7.18 11.07 -13.26
CA THR A 55 -7.43 12.41 -12.72
C THR A 55 -8.59 12.45 -11.75
N ASP A 56 -9.32 11.34 -11.58
CA ASP A 56 -10.50 11.33 -10.72
C ASP A 56 -10.09 11.34 -9.26
N LEU A 57 -10.88 12.07 -8.49
CA LEU A 57 -10.86 12.13 -7.03
C LEU A 57 -12.02 11.29 -6.49
N LEU A 58 -11.88 10.79 -5.27
CA LEU A 58 -13.02 10.24 -4.54
C LEU A 58 -14.06 11.35 -4.33
N PRO A 59 -15.32 11.21 -4.78
CA PRO A 59 -16.30 12.29 -4.65
C PRO A 59 -16.77 12.45 -3.20
N ASP A 60 -16.85 13.70 -2.72
CA ASP A 60 -17.31 14.04 -1.36
C ASP A 60 -18.72 13.49 -1.06
N GLU A 61 -19.57 13.33 -2.08
CA GLU A 61 -20.94 12.83 -1.88
C GLU A 61 -21.00 11.31 -1.60
N VAL A 62 -19.89 10.60 -1.78
CA VAL A 62 -19.82 9.16 -1.55
C VAL A 62 -19.31 8.92 -0.13
N THR A 63 -20.17 8.39 0.73
CA THR A 63 -19.80 8.00 2.09
C THR A 63 -18.73 6.91 2.10
N THR A 64 -17.66 7.14 2.85
CA THR A 64 -16.60 6.15 3.07
C THR A 64 -16.83 5.35 4.36
N VAL A 65 -16.24 4.16 4.43
CA VAL A 65 -16.23 3.31 5.62
C VAL A 65 -15.55 4.02 6.80
N ALA A 66 -14.60 4.92 6.53
CA ALA A 66 -13.97 5.74 7.57
C ALA A 66 -14.98 6.72 8.19
N GLU A 67 -15.85 7.34 7.38
CA GLU A 67 -16.95 8.18 7.88
C GLU A 67 -17.93 7.35 8.71
N VAL A 68 -18.32 6.16 8.21
CA VAL A 68 -19.23 5.26 8.94
C VAL A 68 -18.67 4.88 10.31
N PHE A 69 -17.39 4.54 10.42
CA PHE A 69 -16.75 4.23 11.70
C PHE A 69 -16.63 5.47 12.60
N SER A 70 -16.23 6.60 12.05
CA SER A 70 -16.12 7.87 12.80
C SER A 70 -17.48 8.28 13.40
N ASP A 71 -18.57 8.18 12.61
CA ASP A 71 -19.94 8.47 13.06
C ASP A 71 -20.42 7.50 14.15
N ALA A 72 -19.91 6.27 14.14
CA ALA A 72 -20.15 5.27 15.19
C ALA A 72 -19.27 5.45 16.45
N GLY A 73 -18.44 6.50 16.50
CA GLY A 73 -17.58 6.81 17.64
C GLY A 73 -16.23 6.08 17.64
N TYR A 74 -15.84 5.42 16.55
CA TYR A 74 -14.52 4.81 16.42
C TYR A 74 -13.46 5.87 16.09
N ARG A 75 -12.25 5.70 16.62
CA ARG A 75 -11.10 6.49 16.13
C ARG A 75 -10.63 5.90 14.80
N SER A 76 -10.48 6.74 13.78
CA SER A 76 -10.10 6.29 12.44
C SER A 76 -8.72 6.79 12.03
N SER A 77 -7.91 5.92 11.41
CA SER A 77 -6.62 6.30 10.82
C SER A 77 -6.33 5.68 9.45
N GLY A 78 -5.54 6.37 8.64
CA GLY A 78 -4.96 5.86 7.40
C GLY A 78 -3.45 6.08 7.37
N PHE A 79 -2.69 5.04 7.03
CA PHE A 79 -1.24 5.07 6.80
C PHE A 79 -0.98 4.51 5.40
N VAL A 80 -0.66 5.40 4.47
CA VAL A 80 -0.55 5.04 3.04
C VAL A 80 0.72 5.60 2.44
N THR A 81 1.31 4.89 1.50
CA THR A 81 2.46 5.39 0.73
C THR A 81 2.20 5.44 -0.79
N ASN A 82 1.11 4.84 -1.24
CA ASN A 82 0.74 4.86 -2.66
C ASN A 82 0.09 6.19 -3.04
N ILE A 83 0.72 6.91 -3.97
CA ILE A 83 0.21 8.18 -4.53
C ILE A 83 -1.24 8.10 -5.05
N ASN A 84 -1.69 6.94 -5.53
CA ASN A 84 -3.05 6.79 -6.06
C ASN A 84 -4.14 6.91 -5.01
N VAL A 85 -3.79 6.83 -3.73
CA VAL A 85 -4.66 7.04 -2.58
C VAL A 85 -4.12 8.19 -1.72
N ALA A 86 -3.38 9.12 -2.31
CA ALA A 86 -2.91 10.30 -1.60
C ALA A 86 -4.07 11.29 -1.34
N PRO A 87 -3.89 12.22 -0.38
CA PRO A 87 -4.88 13.26 -0.09
C PRO A 87 -5.26 14.13 -1.30
N SER A 88 -4.33 14.32 -2.24
CA SER A 88 -4.61 15.02 -3.51
C SER A 88 -5.70 14.35 -4.38
N PHE A 89 -6.08 13.12 -4.08
CA PHE A 89 -7.20 12.39 -4.70
C PHE A 89 -8.40 12.17 -3.77
N ASN A 90 -8.46 12.87 -2.63
CA ASN A 90 -9.53 12.83 -1.63
C ASN A 90 -9.69 11.48 -0.89
N PHE A 91 -8.63 10.66 -0.81
CA PHE A 91 -8.69 9.36 -0.13
C PHE A 91 -8.53 9.44 1.40
N GLU A 92 -8.27 10.63 1.93
CA GLU A 92 -8.28 10.97 3.35
C GLU A 92 -9.71 11.18 3.90
N GLN A 93 -10.71 11.29 3.04
CA GLN A 93 -12.10 11.57 3.40
C GLN A 93 -12.60 10.66 4.53
N GLY A 94 -13.01 11.27 5.65
CA GLY A 94 -13.59 10.60 6.81
C GLY A 94 -12.62 10.07 7.86
N PHE A 95 -11.33 10.04 7.58
CA PHE A 95 -10.33 9.60 8.55
C PHE A 95 -10.02 10.71 9.56
N GLY A 96 -10.03 10.38 10.85
CA GLY A 96 -9.61 11.28 11.93
C GLY A 96 -8.11 11.59 11.89
N ARG A 97 -7.29 10.65 11.39
CA ARG A 97 -5.88 10.85 11.07
C ARG A 97 -5.56 10.22 9.71
N TYR A 98 -4.90 10.95 8.82
CA TYR A 98 -4.41 10.39 7.57
C TYR A 98 -2.96 10.78 7.32
N SER A 99 -2.09 9.77 7.23
CA SER A 99 -0.65 9.95 7.04
C SER A 99 -0.26 9.43 5.67
N TYR A 100 -0.04 10.35 4.72
CA TYR A 100 0.59 10.03 3.45
C TYR A 100 2.11 10.00 3.63
N LEU A 101 2.66 8.80 3.71
CA LEU A 101 4.10 8.50 3.76
C LEU A 101 4.66 8.61 2.35
N ALA A 102 4.83 9.87 1.93
CA ALA A 102 5.37 10.22 0.63
C ALA A 102 6.75 9.56 0.37
N PRO A 103 7.02 9.12 -0.86
CA PRO A 103 8.37 8.79 -1.28
C PRO A 103 9.31 9.99 -1.09
N ASP A 104 10.62 9.73 -1.03
CA ASP A 104 11.65 10.75 -0.95
C ASP A 104 11.63 11.62 -2.22
N PHE A 105 10.94 12.75 -2.14
CA PHE A 105 10.93 13.76 -3.21
C PHE A 105 12.26 14.52 -3.19
N PHE A 106 12.96 14.53 -4.33
CA PHE A 106 14.09 15.45 -4.49
C PHE A 106 13.56 16.90 -4.47
N PHE A 107 14.21 17.78 -3.67
CA PHE A 107 13.97 19.23 -3.57
C PHE A 107 12.71 19.71 -2.81
N GLY A 108 12.35 19.09 -1.67
CA GLY A 108 11.57 19.77 -0.61
C GLY A 108 10.28 20.48 -1.05
N ALA A 109 9.61 20.00 -2.10
CA ALA A 109 8.48 20.68 -2.72
C ALA A 109 7.16 20.15 -2.15
N THR A 110 6.31 21.07 -1.71
CA THR A 110 4.97 20.80 -1.17
C THR A 110 3.94 20.43 -2.23
N ASP A 111 2.98 19.62 -1.79
CA ASP A 111 1.93 18.94 -2.54
C ASP A 111 1.09 19.89 -3.40
N SER A 112 1.20 19.73 -4.71
CA SER A 112 0.21 20.22 -5.68
C SER A 112 0.19 19.26 -6.86
N GLY A 113 -0.98 18.74 -7.22
CA GLY A 113 -1.14 17.66 -8.21
C GLY A 113 -0.46 17.92 -9.56
N ALA A 114 -0.32 19.19 -9.97
CA ALA A 114 0.41 19.58 -11.18
C ALA A 114 1.94 19.36 -11.07
N LYS A 115 2.54 19.56 -9.89
CA LYS A 115 3.95 19.25 -9.64
C LYS A 115 4.20 17.75 -9.63
N LEU A 116 3.26 16.94 -9.14
CA LEU A 116 3.38 15.47 -9.15
C LEU A 116 3.40 14.90 -10.56
N VAL A 117 2.63 15.45 -11.50
CA VAL A 117 2.65 15.02 -12.91
C VAL A 117 3.98 15.38 -13.56
N LEU A 118 4.45 16.62 -13.39
CA LEU A 118 5.74 17.08 -13.91
C LEU A 118 6.91 16.29 -13.28
N TYR A 119 6.85 16.05 -11.97
CA TYR A 119 7.85 15.29 -11.21
C TYR A 119 7.85 13.82 -11.61
N ASN A 120 6.69 13.18 -11.78
CA ASN A 120 6.62 11.83 -12.32
C ASN A 120 7.25 11.77 -13.71
N GLY A 121 6.99 12.75 -14.58
CA GLY A 121 7.66 12.86 -15.87
C GLY A 121 9.20 12.92 -15.76
N LEU A 122 9.72 13.80 -14.90
CA LEU A 122 11.17 13.96 -14.64
C LEU A 122 11.79 12.70 -14.01
N ARG A 123 11.11 12.07 -13.05
CA ARG A 123 11.52 10.82 -12.41
C ARG A 123 11.62 9.69 -13.43
N LEU A 124 10.60 9.51 -14.27
CA LEU A 124 10.59 8.49 -15.33
C LEU A 124 11.77 8.68 -16.29
N VAL A 125 12.11 9.93 -16.64
CA VAL A 125 13.28 10.24 -17.48
C VAL A 125 14.58 9.87 -16.77
N ARG A 126 14.75 10.26 -15.49
CA ARG A 126 15.96 9.94 -14.73
C ARG A 126 16.13 8.44 -14.51
N GLU A 127 15.08 7.73 -14.13
CA GLU A 127 15.15 6.28 -13.91
C GLU A 127 15.40 5.50 -15.19
N ARG A 128 14.89 6.00 -16.32
CA ARG A 128 15.09 5.34 -17.61
C ARG A 128 16.48 5.58 -18.19
N PHE A 129 17.10 6.74 -17.92
CA PHE A 129 18.33 7.15 -18.62
C PHE A 129 19.53 7.49 -17.73
N LEU A 130 19.35 7.72 -16.43
CA LEU A 130 20.36 8.35 -15.55
C LEU A 130 20.63 7.60 -14.24
N SER A 131 19.94 6.48 -13.93
CA SER A 131 20.14 5.75 -12.67
C SER A 131 20.29 4.25 -12.89
N ASN A 132 21.44 3.70 -12.48
CA ASN A 132 21.71 2.25 -12.45
C ASN A 132 21.38 1.60 -11.09
N THR A 133 21.11 2.41 -10.06
CA THR A 133 20.74 1.95 -8.71
C THR A 133 19.33 2.40 -8.39
N LYS A 134 18.51 1.51 -7.82
CA LYS A 134 17.14 1.82 -7.37
C LYS A 134 17.10 1.88 -5.85
N LYS A 135 16.46 2.91 -5.31
CA LYS A 135 16.16 2.99 -3.88
C LYS A 135 14.66 2.88 -3.73
N VAL A 136 14.18 1.97 -2.90
CA VAL A 136 12.74 1.73 -2.72
C VAL A 136 12.00 3.01 -2.31
N ASN A 137 12.58 3.79 -1.39
CA ASN A 137 12.07 5.08 -0.91
C ASN A 137 11.88 6.15 -2.00
N ASN A 138 12.46 5.99 -3.20
CA ASN A 138 12.17 6.90 -4.31
C ASN A 138 10.80 6.61 -4.98
N TYR A 139 10.21 5.45 -4.72
CA TYR A 139 8.95 4.96 -5.31
C TYR A 139 7.82 4.91 -4.29
N TYR A 140 8.11 4.38 -3.09
CA TYR A 140 7.21 4.27 -1.94
C TYR A 140 8.05 4.03 -0.67
N GLN A 141 7.47 4.25 0.50
CA GLN A 141 8.06 3.91 1.79
C GLN A 141 7.76 2.45 2.12
N ASP A 142 8.77 1.70 2.55
CA ASP A 142 8.66 0.26 2.82
C ASP A 142 7.84 -0.04 4.10
N ALA A 143 7.59 -1.32 4.34
CA ALA A 143 6.80 -1.78 5.48
C ALA A 143 7.41 -1.38 6.84
N ASP A 144 8.73 -1.18 6.94
CA ASP A 144 9.37 -0.71 8.17
C ASP A 144 8.93 0.71 8.50
N VAL A 145 9.00 1.61 7.53
CA VAL A 145 8.54 3.00 7.69
C VAL A 145 7.02 3.05 7.94
N VAL A 146 6.24 2.22 7.26
CA VAL A 146 4.79 2.12 7.49
C VAL A 146 4.48 1.67 8.92
N ASN A 147 5.15 0.61 9.40
CA ASN A 147 4.98 0.12 10.77
C ASN A 147 5.43 1.16 11.81
N ALA A 148 6.57 1.82 11.59
CA ALA A 148 7.07 2.86 12.48
C ALA A 148 6.09 4.04 12.61
N ALA A 149 5.28 4.32 11.58
CA ALA A 149 4.23 5.33 11.63
C ALA A 149 2.92 4.82 12.27
N ALA A 150 2.53 3.58 11.97
CA ALA A 150 1.24 3.02 12.36
C ALA A 150 1.22 2.49 13.80
N LEU A 151 2.26 1.76 14.23
CA LEU A 151 2.30 1.09 15.52
C LEU A 151 2.13 2.04 16.71
N PRO A 152 2.83 3.21 16.78
CA PRO A 152 2.63 4.13 17.90
C PRO A 152 1.19 4.62 18.01
N TRP A 153 0.52 4.86 16.87
CA TRP A 153 -0.88 5.28 16.88
C TRP A 153 -1.81 4.17 17.37
N LEU A 154 -1.57 2.92 16.96
CA LEU A 154 -2.35 1.76 17.42
C LEU A 154 -2.18 1.54 18.93
N GLU A 155 -0.95 1.69 19.45
CA GLU A 155 -0.68 1.63 20.89
C GLU A 155 -1.41 2.73 21.65
N GLU A 156 -1.44 3.96 21.12
CA GLU A 156 -2.24 5.06 21.67
C GLU A 156 -3.76 4.79 21.66
N GLN A 157 -4.23 3.88 20.79
CA GLN A 157 -5.64 3.47 20.72
C GLN A 157 -5.97 2.28 21.62
N ALA A 158 -5.00 1.75 22.38
CA ALA A 158 -5.23 0.58 23.21
C ALA A 158 -6.42 0.80 24.17
N GLY A 159 -7.43 -0.07 24.09
CA GLY A 159 -8.64 0.01 24.91
C GLY A 159 -9.80 0.82 24.31
N GLU A 160 -9.59 1.50 23.18
CA GLU A 160 -10.64 2.25 22.47
C GLU A 160 -10.98 1.58 21.13
N PRO A 161 -12.25 1.64 20.66
CA PRO A 161 -12.61 1.12 19.35
C PRO A 161 -11.98 1.97 18.24
N PHE A 162 -11.32 1.31 17.28
CA PHE A 162 -10.68 1.99 16.16
C PHE A 162 -10.89 1.29 14.82
N PHE A 163 -10.74 2.06 13.74
CA PHE A 163 -10.63 1.59 12.37
C PHE A 163 -9.32 2.10 11.78
N SER A 164 -8.48 1.22 11.22
CA SER A 164 -7.20 1.65 10.62
C SER A 164 -7.01 1.03 9.24
N LEU A 165 -6.72 1.89 8.25
CA LEU A 165 -6.23 1.49 6.95
C LEU A 165 -4.70 1.55 6.95
N ILE A 166 -4.04 0.40 6.90
CA ILE A 166 -2.57 0.31 6.77
C ILE A 166 -2.26 -0.26 5.38
N HIS A 167 -1.72 0.56 4.49
CA HIS A 167 -1.57 0.24 3.07
C HIS A 167 -0.10 0.11 2.63
N TYR A 168 0.42 -1.12 2.75
CA TYR A 168 1.76 -1.52 2.31
C TYR A 168 1.94 -1.53 0.79
N MET A 169 3.20 -1.47 0.33
CA MET A 169 3.55 -1.45 -1.09
C MET A 169 4.72 -2.38 -1.45
N ASP A 170 5.27 -3.14 -0.50
CA ASP A 170 6.52 -3.86 -0.65
C ASP A 170 6.53 -4.88 -1.80
N ALA A 171 5.40 -5.54 -2.06
CA ALA A 171 5.24 -6.46 -3.19
C ALA A 171 4.82 -5.78 -4.51
N HIS A 172 4.68 -4.45 -4.53
CA HIS A 172 4.39 -3.66 -5.73
C HIS A 172 5.66 -3.46 -6.58
N ASP A 173 5.52 -3.00 -7.83
CA ASP A 173 6.66 -2.57 -8.63
C ASP A 173 7.31 -1.29 -8.03
N PRO A 174 8.65 -1.16 -8.04
CA PRO A 174 9.64 -2.10 -8.57
C PRO A 174 9.89 -3.33 -7.67
N TYR A 175 10.20 -4.47 -8.27
CA TYR A 175 10.61 -5.66 -7.50
C TYR A 175 12.09 -5.55 -7.14
N MET A 176 12.36 -5.42 -5.84
CA MET A 176 13.69 -5.09 -5.32
C MET A 176 14.41 -6.34 -4.80
N GLU A 177 15.75 -6.36 -4.82
CA GLU A 177 16.49 -7.35 -4.07
C GLU A 177 16.32 -7.13 -2.57
N ILE A 178 16.15 -8.20 -1.80
CA ILE A 178 16.10 -8.17 -0.34
C ILE A 178 17.27 -9.01 0.20
N PRO A 179 18.11 -8.48 1.10
CA PRO A 179 18.09 -7.12 1.62
C PRO A 179 18.42 -6.08 0.53
N TYR A 180 17.85 -4.88 0.67
CA TYR A 180 18.03 -3.81 -0.31
C TYR A 180 19.51 -3.51 -0.59
N ASN A 181 19.95 -3.80 -1.81
CA ASN A 181 21.32 -3.56 -2.27
C ASN A 181 21.38 -2.61 -3.49
N GLY A 182 20.24 -2.05 -3.88
CA GLY A 182 20.12 -1.15 -5.02
C GLY A 182 19.76 -1.82 -6.34
N TYR A 183 19.73 -3.15 -6.40
CA TYR A 183 19.23 -3.91 -7.54
C TYR A 183 17.70 -4.08 -7.43
N GLY A 184 17.04 -4.03 -8.58
CA GLY A 184 15.61 -4.26 -8.71
C GLY A 184 15.14 -4.04 -10.15
N VAL A 185 14.01 -4.67 -10.49
CA VAL A 185 13.42 -4.59 -11.82
C VAL A 185 12.13 -3.76 -11.75
N ALA A 186 12.07 -2.69 -12.54
CA ALA A 186 10.95 -1.76 -12.55
C ALA A 186 10.24 -1.80 -13.91
N ARG A 187 8.91 -1.79 -13.91
CA ARG A 187 8.12 -1.85 -15.14
C ARG A 187 8.38 -0.66 -16.06
N VAL A 188 8.73 0.51 -15.50
CA VAL A 188 9.12 1.69 -16.29
C VAL A 188 10.34 1.44 -17.17
N ASN A 189 11.30 0.64 -16.70
CA ASN A 189 12.52 0.33 -17.44
C ASN A 189 12.26 -0.76 -18.48
N THR A 190 11.50 -1.79 -18.10
CA THR A 190 11.22 -2.96 -18.94
C THR A 190 9.71 -3.25 -18.97
N PRO A 191 8.92 -2.51 -19.77
CA PRO A 191 7.45 -2.66 -19.78
C PRO A 191 6.98 -3.98 -20.42
N HIS A 192 7.83 -4.58 -21.26
CA HIS A 192 7.60 -5.86 -21.93
C HIS A 192 8.83 -6.75 -21.75
N PRO A 193 9.04 -7.32 -20.54
CA PRO A 193 10.19 -8.17 -20.27
C PRO A 193 10.12 -9.44 -21.13
N ALA A 194 11.29 -9.98 -21.47
CA ALA A 194 11.38 -11.27 -22.15
C ALA A 194 10.88 -12.38 -21.22
N ALA A 195 10.28 -13.44 -21.78
CA ALA A 195 9.79 -14.57 -20.98
C ALA A 195 10.90 -15.22 -20.11
N SER A 196 12.16 -15.14 -20.55
CA SER A 196 13.32 -15.61 -19.78
C SER A 196 13.55 -14.83 -18.47
N GLU A 197 13.08 -13.59 -18.38
CA GLU A 197 13.19 -12.77 -17.17
C GLU A 197 12.13 -13.14 -16.11
N ALA A 198 11.12 -13.96 -16.47
CA ALA A 198 10.05 -14.33 -15.55
C ALA A 198 10.56 -15.07 -14.30
N VAL A 199 11.62 -15.88 -14.43
CA VAL A 199 12.24 -16.59 -13.30
C VAL A 199 12.77 -15.60 -12.27
N GLU A 200 13.47 -14.58 -12.74
CA GLU A 200 14.08 -13.57 -11.87
C GLU A 200 13.03 -12.62 -11.28
N LEU A 201 12.09 -12.13 -12.09
CA LEU A 201 10.97 -11.32 -11.61
C LEU A 201 10.18 -12.04 -10.52
N ARG A 202 9.96 -13.35 -10.69
CA ARG A 202 9.25 -14.17 -9.72
C ARG A 202 10.04 -14.37 -8.43
N ARG A 203 11.35 -14.59 -8.53
CA ARG A 203 12.24 -14.67 -7.36
C ARG A 203 12.19 -13.37 -6.54
N LEU A 204 12.33 -12.23 -7.20
CA LEU A 204 12.24 -10.91 -6.56
C LEU A 204 10.86 -10.68 -5.95
N TYR A 205 9.78 -10.98 -6.68
CA TYR A 205 8.43 -10.84 -6.15
C TYR A 205 8.22 -11.69 -4.88
N ILE A 206 8.64 -12.97 -4.91
CA ILE A 206 8.55 -13.88 -3.76
C ILE A 206 9.30 -13.28 -2.55
N SER A 207 10.54 -12.84 -2.72
CA SER A 207 11.32 -12.28 -1.60
C SER A 207 10.70 -11.02 -1.00
N ASN A 208 10.04 -10.18 -1.81
CA ASN A 208 9.33 -9.00 -1.32
C ASN A 208 8.04 -9.37 -0.56
N VAL A 209 7.35 -10.44 -0.96
CA VAL A 209 6.21 -10.98 -0.19
C VAL A 209 6.68 -11.54 1.16
N GLU A 210 7.78 -12.30 1.18
CA GLU A 210 8.35 -12.85 2.42
C GLU A 210 8.86 -11.74 3.35
N TYR A 211 9.45 -10.69 2.78
CA TYR A 211 9.84 -9.49 3.51
C TYR A 211 8.63 -8.83 4.18
N LEU A 212 7.55 -8.59 3.43
CA LEU A 212 6.31 -8.03 3.95
C LEU A 212 5.66 -8.91 5.04
N ASP A 213 5.69 -10.23 4.88
CA ASP A 213 5.14 -11.16 5.88
C ASP A 213 5.78 -10.94 7.27
N GLY A 214 7.09 -10.67 7.34
CA GLY A 214 7.78 -10.35 8.59
C GLY A 214 7.20 -9.11 9.28
N PHE A 215 6.90 -8.04 8.53
CA PHE A 215 6.32 -6.81 9.08
C PHE A 215 4.86 -6.99 9.49
N LEU A 216 4.10 -7.81 8.78
CA LEU A 216 2.74 -8.19 9.20
C LEU A 216 2.79 -8.99 10.50
N GLY A 217 3.79 -9.85 10.68
CA GLY A 217 4.04 -10.52 11.96
C GLY A 217 4.26 -9.55 13.11
N GLY A 218 5.11 -8.54 12.91
CA GLY A 218 5.34 -7.46 13.88
C GLY A 218 4.05 -6.67 14.20
N LEU A 219 3.26 -6.35 13.18
CA LEU A 219 1.98 -5.66 13.35
C LEU A 219 0.99 -6.48 14.20
N VAL A 220 0.78 -7.76 13.85
CA VAL A 220 -0.13 -8.65 14.58
C VAL A 220 0.36 -8.87 16.01
N ALA A 221 1.67 -9.02 16.22
CA ALA A 221 2.24 -9.16 17.55
C ALA A 221 2.01 -7.92 18.43
N ALA A 222 2.14 -6.72 17.85
CA ALA A 222 1.86 -5.46 18.56
C ALA A 222 0.38 -5.35 18.94
N LEU A 223 -0.54 -5.68 18.03
CA LEU A 223 -1.98 -5.71 18.33
C LEU A 223 -2.33 -6.70 19.45
N LYS A 224 -1.74 -7.91 19.42
CA LYS A 224 -1.87 -8.90 20.49
C LYS A 224 -1.34 -8.37 21.83
N GLY A 225 -0.19 -7.71 21.82
CA GLY A 225 0.42 -7.11 23.02
C GLY A 225 -0.40 -5.98 23.64
N ALA A 226 -1.09 -5.20 22.81
CA ALA A 226 -1.95 -4.08 23.24
C ALA A 226 -3.37 -4.51 23.67
N GLY A 227 -3.72 -5.80 23.57
CA GLY A 227 -5.07 -6.30 23.87
C GLY A 227 -6.11 -5.94 22.80
N GLY A 228 -5.67 -5.56 21.60
CA GLY A 228 -6.52 -5.22 20.45
C GLY A 228 -6.74 -6.39 19.47
N TYR A 229 -6.33 -7.61 19.84
CA TYR A 229 -6.50 -8.85 19.06
C TYR A 229 -7.36 -9.85 19.81
#